data_AF-A0A967YR24-F1
#
_entry.id   AF-A0A967YR24-F1
#
_cell.length_a   1.000
_cell.length_b   1.000
_cell.length_c   1.000
_cell.angle_alpha   90.00
_cell.angle_beta   90.00
_cell.angle_gamma   90.00
#
_symmetry.space_group_name_H-M   'P 1'
#
loop_
_entity.id
_entity.type
_entity.pdbx_description
1 polymer ?
#
loop_
_entity_poly.entity_id
_entity_poly.type
_entity_poly.pdbx_seq_one_letter_code
_entity_poly.pdbx_strand_id
1 'polypeptide(L)'
;SKLGLPEVMFNMFPGMGAYQLLTRRLSPAQAEDLILSGRTHSAEELYEMGLIDVLAETGDGEAAVMRYIKKRHRQFDANQGLRRAIQAAHPLNYGALIRVAEVWVEQAMALKGRDLELMDYLIRAQQRMQH
;
A
#
# COMPACT_ATOMS: atom_id res chain seq x y z
N SER A 1 -8.32 7.05 10.40
CA SER A 1 -7.30 7.46 9.40
C SER A 1 -7.77 7.15 7.99
N LYS A 2 -7.15 7.71 6.95
CA LYS A 2 -7.43 7.41 5.55
C LYS A 2 -6.14 6.98 4.83
N LEU A 3 -6.24 6.04 3.89
CA LEU A 3 -5.14 5.60 3.03
C LEU A 3 -5.58 5.57 1.57
N GLY A 4 -4.66 5.77 0.63
CA GLY A 4 -4.94 5.69 -0.80
C GLY A 4 -3.66 5.72 -1.61
N LEU A 5 -3.79 5.44 -2.91
CA LEU A 5 -2.70 5.45 -3.89
C LEU A 5 -3.04 6.52 -4.93
N PRO A 6 -2.64 7.78 -4.71
CA PRO A 6 -3.06 8.91 -5.53
C PRO A 6 -2.41 8.93 -6.93
N GLU A 7 -1.47 8.03 -7.22
CA GLU A 7 -0.62 8.05 -8.42
C GLU A 7 -1.42 8.10 -9.73
N VAL A 8 -2.58 7.42 -9.78
CA VAL A 8 -3.43 7.40 -10.98
C VAL A 8 -4.00 8.77 -11.34
N MET A 9 -4.12 9.69 -10.38
CA MET A 9 -4.64 11.04 -10.65
C MET A 9 -3.73 11.87 -11.55
N PHE A 10 -2.44 11.52 -11.63
CA PHE A 10 -1.46 12.18 -12.49
C PHE A 10 -0.86 11.18 -13.49
N ASN A 11 -1.70 10.26 -13.97
CA ASN A 11 -1.40 9.32 -15.05
C ASN A 11 -0.20 8.39 -14.75
N MET A 12 -0.04 8.02 -13.48
CA MET A 12 0.99 7.10 -13.00
C MET A 12 0.35 5.93 -12.24
N PHE A 13 1.12 4.88 -11.99
CA PHE A 13 0.75 3.83 -11.05
C PHE A 13 1.79 3.76 -9.91
N PRO A 14 1.50 3.08 -8.80
CA PRO A 14 2.48 2.89 -7.72
C PRO A 14 3.54 1.86 -8.11
N GLY A 15 4.73 2.33 -8.50
CA GLY A 15 5.86 1.51 -8.97
C GLY A 15 6.62 0.75 -7.88
N MET A 16 6.38 1.05 -6.61
CA MET A 16 7.16 0.53 -5.48
C MET A 16 6.62 -0.81 -4.94
N GLY A 17 6.04 -1.63 -5.81
CA GLY A 17 5.56 -2.97 -5.48
C GLY A 17 4.16 -3.02 -4.85
N ALA A 18 3.36 -1.95 -4.93
CA ALA A 18 2.04 -1.90 -4.31
C ALA A 18 1.13 -3.04 -4.80
N TYR A 19 1.06 -3.30 -6.10
CA TYR A 19 0.26 -4.39 -6.67
C TYR A 19 0.67 -5.76 -6.10
N GLN A 20 1.99 -6.01 -6.03
CA GLN A 20 2.57 -7.25 -5.51
C GLN A 20 2.33 -7.44 -4.01
N LEU A 21 2.19 -6.35 -3.25
CA LEU A 21 1.87 -6.41 -1.83
C LEU A 21 0.37 -6.60 -1.59
N LEU A 22 -0.47 -5.85 -2.32
CA LEU A 22 -1.93 -5.92 -2.24
C LEU A 22 -2.46 -7.32 -2.59
N THR A 23 -1.97 -7.92 -3.68
CA THR A 23 -2.39 -9.25 -4.15
C THR A 23 -2.01 -10.41 -3.22
N ARG A 24 -1.25 -10.16 -2.15
CA ARG A 24 -0.97 -11.14 -1.08
C ARG A 24 -2.07 -11.19 -0.03
N ARG A 25 -2.97 -10.20 -0.03
CA ARG A 25 -4.07 -10.04 0.93
C ARG A 25 -5.42 -9.98 0.24
N LEU A 26 -5.46 -9.44 -0.97
CA LEU A 26 -6.65 -9.18 -1.76
C LEU A 26 -6.63 -9.97 -3.06
N SER A 27 -7.80 -10.13 -3.68
CA SER A 27 -7.87 -10.60 -5.06
C SER A 27 -7.20 -9.59 -6.02
N PRO A 28 -6.69 -10.03 -7.18
CA PRO A 28 -6.17 -9.12 -8.21
C PRO A 28 -7.14 -7.99 -8.57
N ALA A 29 -8.43 -8.29 -8.74
CA ALA A 29 -9.45 -7.28 -9.06
C ALA A 29 -9.59 -6.21 -7.97
N GLN A 30 -9.57 -6.60 -6.68
CA GLN A 30 -9.62 -5.64 -5.57
C GLN A 30 -8.34 -4.79 -5.50
N ALA A 31 -7.18 -5.36 -5.82
CA ALA A 31 -5.93 -4.62 -5.86
C ALA A 31 -5.91 -3.59 -7.01
N GLU A 32 -6.41 -3.97 -8.19
CA GLU A 32 -6.55 -3.07 -9.35
C GLU A 32 -7.54 -1.94 -9.05
N ASP A 33 -8.70 -2.25 -8.48
CA ASP A 33 -9.68 -1.23 -8.09
C ASP A 33 -9.10 -0.22 -7.08
N LEU A 34 -8.36 -0.69 -6.07
CA LEU A 34 -7.67 0.18 -5.11
C LEU A 34 -6.65 1.10 -5.79
N ILE A 35 -5.88 0.59 -6.76
CA ILE A 35 -4.85 1.36 -7.46
C ILE A 35 -5.47 2.36 -8.44
N LEU A 36 -6.45 1.91 -9.24
CA LEU A 36 -6.99 2.67 -10.35
C LEU A 36 -8.10 3.64 -9.96
N SER A 37 -8.77 3.41 -8.81
CA SER A 37 -9.80 4.33 -8.33
C SER A 37 -9.25 5.70 -7.92
N GLY A 38 -7.98 5.77 -7.50
CA GLY A 38 -7.34 7.00 -7.00
C GLY A 38 -8.00 7.59 -5.74
N ARG A 39 -8.96 6.87 -5.14
CA ARG A 39 -9.71 7.36 -3.99
C ARG A 39 -8.96 7.09 -2.70
N THR A 40 -9.30 7.85 -1.67
CA THR A 40 -8.90 7.51 -0.31
C THR A 40 -9.94 6.62 0.33
N HIS A 41 -9.48 5.57 1.00
CA HIS A 41 -10.28 4.60 1.74
C HIS A 41 -10.12 4.84 3.24
N SER A 42 -11.17 4.60 4.01
CA SER A 42 -11.08 4.63 5.47
C SER A 42 -10.33 3.40 6.00
N ALA A 43 -9.81 3.49 7.21
CA ALA A 43 -9.16 2.35 7.85
C ALA A 43 -10.16 1.19 8.04
N GLU A 44 -11.41 1.51 8.33
CA GLU A 44 -12.52 0.56 8.52
C GLU A 44 -12.82 -0.20 7.22
N GLU A 45 -12.95 0.49 6.08
CA GLU A 45 -13.14 -0.14 4.77
C GLU A 45 -11.99 -1.13 4.47
N LEU A 46 -10.74 -0.70 4.70
CA LEU A 46 -9.57 -1.55 4.43
C LEU A 46 -9.44 -2.73 5.41
N TYR A 47 -9.97 -2.59 6.63
CA TYR A 47 -10.06 -3.69 7.60
C TYR A 47 -11.11 -4.72 7.17
N GLU A 48 -12.28 -4.27 6.73
CA GLU A 48 -13.34 -5.13 6.19
C GLU A 48 -12.88 -5.90 4.95
N MET A 49 -12.07 -5.27 4.09
CA MET A 49 -11.44 -5.93 2.94
C MET A 49 -10.35 -6.94 3.32
N GLY A 50 -9.86 -6.92 4.56
CA GLY A 50 -8.77 -7.78 5.03
C GLY A 50 -7.36 -7.26 4.69
N LEU A 51 -7.24 -6.00 4.25
CA LEU A 51 -5.96 -5.35 4.00
C LEU A 51 -5.33 -4.82 5.30
N ILE A 52 -6.14 -4.33 6.24
CA ILE A 52 -5.73 -3.93 7.58
C ILE A 52 -6.04 -5.05 8.59
N ASP A 53 -5.08 -5.37 9.45
CA ASP A 53 -5.21 -6.46 10.42
C ASP A 53 -5.84 -6.03 11.77
N VAL A 54 -5.70 -4.76 12.16
CA VAL A 54 -6.18 -4.22 13.45
C VAL A 54 -6.57 -2.75 13.30
N LEU A 55 -7.73 -2.39 13.86
CA LEU A 55 -8.16 -1.01 14.09
C LEU A 55 -7.90 -0.61 15.55
N ALA A 56 -7.58 0.66 15.77
CA ALA A 56 -7.36 1.23 17.09
C ALA A 56 -7.94 2.66 17.13
N GLU A 57 -8.38 3.06 18.31
CA GLU A 57 -8.83 4.42 18.56
C GLU A 57 -7.68 5.42 18.47
N THR A 58 -8.02 6.70 18.26
CA THR A 58 -7.03 7.77 18.21
C THR A 58 -6.27 7.84 19.53
N GLY A 59 -4.93 7.73 19.46
CA GLY A 59 -4.04 7.70 20.64
C GLY A 59 -3.77 6.32 21.24
N ASP A 60 -4.48 5.27 20.82
CA ASP A 60 -4.32 3.90 21.37
C ASP A 60 -3.42 3.01 20.48
N GLY A 61 -2.78 3.57 19.44
CA GLY A 61 -1.99 2.81 18.47
C GLY A 61 -0.86 1.98 19.08
N GLU A 62 -0.06 2.56 19.98
CA GLU A 62 1.03 1.85 20.64
C GLU A 62 0.52 0.70 21.52
N ALA A 63 -0.50 0.97 22.33
CA ALA A 63 -1.09 -0.05 23.19
C ALA A 63 -1.76 -1.16 22.37
N ALA A 64 -2.38 -0.85 21.23
CA ALA A 64 -2.89 -1.85 20.29
C ALA A 64 -1.78 -2.75 19.72
N VAL A 65 -0.63 -2.18 19.36
CA VAL A 65 0.56 -2.95 18.94
C VAL A 65 1.03 -3.88 20.06
N MET A 66 1.13 -3.38 21.30
CA MET A 66 1.53 -4.21 22.44
C MET A 66 0.55 -5.36 22.71
N ARG A 67 -0.76 -5.12 22.61
CA ARG A 67 -1.79 -6.17 22.71
C ARG A 67 -1.65 -7.18 21.57
N TYR A 68 -1.39 -6.74 20.35
CA TYR A 68 -1.17 -7.61 19.18
C TYR A 68 0.02 -8.55 19.39
N ILE A 69 1.15 -8.02 19.85
CA ILE A 69 2.37 -8.79 20.13
C ILE A 69 2.09 -9.83 21.23
N LYS A 70 1.51 -9.39 22.36
CA LYS A 70 1.20 -10.29 23.49
C LYS A 70 0.27 -11.43 23.09
N LYS A 71 -0.75 -11.15 22.27
CA LYS A 71 -1.68 -12.17 21.75
C LYS A 71 -0.97 -13.22 20.89
N ARG A 72 -0.05 -12.80 20.02
CA ARG A 72 0.66 -13.71 19.09
C ARG A 72 1.86 -14.41 19.72
N HIS A 73 2.42 -13.88 20.80
CA HIS A 73 3.57 -14.47 21.49
C HIS A 73 3.32 -15.92 21.93
N ARG A 74 2.10 -16.25 22.37
CA ARG A 74 1.74 -17.62 22.79
C ARG A 74 1.82 -18.66 21.67
N GLN A 75 1.77 -18.23 20.41
CA GLN A 75 1.82 -19.07 19.21
C GLN A 75 2.94 -18.60 18.28
N PHE A 76 4.02 -18.07 18.84
CA PHE A 76 5.08 -17.41 18.07
C PHE A 76 5.65 -18.31 16.98
N ASP A 77 6.08 -19.52 17.34
CA ASP A 77 6.72 -20.45 16.40
C ASP A 77 5.77 -20.88 15.28
N ALA A 78 4.51 -21.15 15.60
CA ALA A 78 3.49 -21.49 14.61
C ALA A 78 3.22 -20.33 13.64
N ASN A 79 3.09 -19.10 14.16
CA ASN A 79 2.90 -17.90 13.33
C ASN A 79 4.12 -17.65 12.42
N GLN A 80 5.34 -17.81 12.95
CA GLN A 80 6.58 -17.66 12.19
C GLN A 80 6.68 -18.73 11.09
N GLY A 81 6.41 -19.99 11.42
CA GLY A 81 6.39 -21.11 10.46
C GLY A 81 5.39 -20.86 9.33
N LEU A 82 4.16 -20.47 9.67
CA LEU A 82 3.13 -20.14 8.69
C LEU A 82 3.55 -18.97 7.80
N ARG A 83 4.10 -17.88 8.37
CA ARG A 83 4.59 -16.74 7.58
C ARG A 83 5.69 -17.13 6.60
N ARG A 84 6.63 -17.99 7.01
CA ARG A 84 7.66 -18.54 6.13
C ARG A 84 7.06 -19.38 5.00
N ALA A 85 6.08 -20.24 5.31
CA ALA A 85 5.40 -21.05 4.30
C ALA A 85 4.65 -20.18 3.28
N ILE A 86 3.92 -19.15 3.73
CA ILE A 86 3.25 -18.19 2.85
C ILE A 86 4.26 -17.45 1.96
N GLN A 87 5.38 -17.00 2.52
CA GLN A 87 6.45 -16.35 1.75
C GLN A 87 7.07 -17.29 0.71
N ALA A 88 7.24 -18.57 1.04
CA ALA A 88 7.77 -19.57 0.12
C ALA A 88 6.78 -19.91 -1.01
N ALA A 89 5.47 -19.98 -0.72
CA ALA A 89 4.43 -20.24 -1.70
C ALA A 89 4.26 -19.07 -2.69
N HIS A 90 4.46 -17.84 -2.22
CA HIS A 90 4.34 -16.62 -3.03
C HIS A 90 5.59 -15.74 -2.83
N PRO A 91 6.74 -16.07 -3.44
CA PRO A 91 7.95 -15.31 -3.24
C PRO A 91 7.85 -13.92 -3.89
N LEU A 92 8.32 -12.88 -3.19
CA LEU A 92 8.57 -11.58 -3.81
C LEU A 92 9.94 -11.64 -4.49
N ASN A 93 9.94 -11.84 -5.80
CA ASN A 93 11.17 -11.88 -6.57
C ASN A 93 11.71 -10.45 -6.78
N TYR A 94 12.93 -10.20 -6.31
CA TYR A 94 13.59 -8.89 -6.45
C TYR A 94 13.64 -8.41 -7.91
N GLY A 95 14.01 -9.28 -8.85
CA GLY A 95 14.03 -8.95 -10.26
C GLY A 95 12.65 -8.60 -10.83
N ALA A 96 11.58 -9.22 -10.32
CA ALA A 96 10.22 -8.83 -10.69
C ALA A 96 9.84 -7.45 -10.14
N LEU A 97 10.28 -7.09 -8.93
CA LEU A 97 10.09 -5.75 -8.37
C LEU A 97 10.86 -4.70 -9.17
N ILE A 98 12.10 -5.01 -9.59
CA ILE A 98 12.89 -4.13 -10.45
C ILE A 98 12.21 -3.90 -11.80
N ARG A 99 11.69 -4.96 -12.44
CA ARG A 99 10.93 -4.79 -13.70
C ARG A 99 9.72 -3.87 -13.55
N VAL A 100 9.04 -3.91 -12.40
CA VAL A 100 7.93 -2.99 -12.15
C VAL A 100 8.41 -1.55 -11.95
N ALA A 101 9.55 -1.35 -11.30
CA ALA A 101 10.18 -0.04 -11.22
C ALA A 101 10.63 0.47 -12.60
N GLU A 102 11.13 -0.41 -13.48
CA GLU A 102 11.48 -0.05 -14.87
C GLU A 102 10.26 0.42 -15.65
N VAL A 103 9.15 -0.32 -15.63
CA VAL A 103 7.87 0.09 -16.26
C VAL A 103 7.39 1.42 -15.69
N TRP A 104 7.53 1.63 -14.38
CA TRP A 104 7.19 2.88 -13.72
C TRP A 104 8.04 4.05 -14.23
N VAL A 105 9.36 3.86 -14.37
CA VAL A 105 10.27 4.89 -14.90
C VAL A 105 9.93 5.20 -16.35
N GLU A 106 9.68 4.18 -17.18
CA GLU A 106 9.29 4.37 -18.58
C GLU A 106 8.01 5.22 -18.70
N GLN A 107 7.00 4.96 -17.86
CA GLN A 107 5.80 5.80 -17.80
C GLN A 107 6.09 7.22 -17.32
N ALA A 108 6.89 7.37 -16.26
CA ALA A 108 7.27 8.68 -15.74
C ALA A 108 7.96 9.55 -16.80
N MET A 109 8.85 8.95 -17.59
CA MET A 109 9.57 9.62 -18.69
C MET A 109 8.65 9.98 -19.87
N ALA A 110 7.49 9.34 -19.99
CA ALA A 110 6.50 9.59 -21.03
C ALA A 110 5.42 10.62 -20.62
N LEU A 111 5.44 11.13 -19.39
CA LEU A 111 4.48 12.12 -18.90
C LEU A 111 4.55 13.42 -19.72
N LYS A 112 3.39 14.07 -19.87
CA LYS A 112 3.25 15.28 -20.68
C LYS A 112 2.97 16.51 -19.80
N GLY A 113 2.99 17.69 -20.42
CA GLY A 113 2.87 18.98 -19.71
C GLY A 113 1.71 19.06 -18.72
N ARG A 114 0.51 18.58 -19.08
CA ARG A 114 -0.65 18.57 -18.18
C ARG A 114 -0.44 17.73 -16.92
N ASP A 115 0.22 16.57 -17.05
CA ASP A 115 0.47 15.68 -15.92
C ASP A 115 1.51 16.30 -14.97
N LEU A 116 2.55 16.92 -15.53
CA LEU A 116 3.60 17.63 -14.78
C LEU A 116 3.05 18.87 -14.06
N GLU A 117 2.19 19.64 -14.70
CA GLU A 117 1.53 20.80 -14.08
C GLU A 117 0.67 20.40 -12.88
N LEU A 118 -0.04 19.27 -12.98
CA LEU A 118 -0.84 18.74 -11.87
C LEU A 118 0.05 18.29 -10.71
N MET A 119 1.16 17.62 -10.99
CA MET A 119 2.14 17.25 -9.97
C MET A 119 2.70 18.50 -9.25
N ASP A 120 3.10 19.52 -10.00
CA ASP A 120 3.58 20.79 -9.45
C ASP A 120 2.55 21.47 -8.55
N TYR A 121 1.28 21.47 -8.99
CA TYR A 121 0.18 22.00 -8.19
C TYR A 121 0.04 21.25 -6.86
N LEU A 122 0.07 19.91 -6.90
CA LEU A 122 -0.05 19.06 -5.70
C LEU A 122 1.10 19.28 -4.72
N ILE A 123 2.34 19.39 -5.21
CA ILE A 123 3.51 19.70 -4.38
C ILE A 123 3.30 21.03 -3.64
N ARG A 124 2.86 22.08 -4.35
CA ARG A 124 2.58 23.40 -3.74
C ARG A 124 1.42 23.37 -2.75
N ALA A 125 0.42 22.51 -2.97
CA ALA A 125 -0.70 22.34 -2.06
C ALA A 125 -0.26 21.64 -0.76
N GLN A 126 0.55 20.58 -0.87
CA GLN A 126 1.09 19.85 0.29
C GLN A 126 2.00 20.73 1.16
N GLN A 127 2.88 21.52 0.54
CA GLN A 127 3.74 22.46 1.27
C GLN A 127 2.94 23.47 2.10
N ARG A 128 1.79 23.95 1.58
CA ARG A 128 0.89 24.86 2.30
C ARG A 128 0.16 24.22 3.48
N MET A 129 -0.01 22.89 3.48
CA MET A 129 -0.65 22.15 4.59
C MET A 129 0.33 21.75 5.70
N GLN A 130 1.64 21.81 5.43
CA GLN A 130 2.69 21.50 6.39
C GLN A 130 3.14 22.72 7.23
N HIS A 131 2.60 23.90 6.91
CA HIS A 131 2.75 25.15 7.66
C HIS A 131 1.44 25.50 8.36
#